data_AF-A0A511DQ89-F1
#
_entry.id   AF-A0A511DQ89-F1
#
_cell.length_a   1.000
_cell.length_b   1.000
_cell.length_c   1.000
_cell.angle_alpha   90.00
_cell.angle_beta   90.00
_cell.angle_gamma   90.00
#
_symmetry.space_group_name_H-M   'P 1'
#
loop_
_entity.id
_entity.type
_entity.pdbx_description
1 polymer ?
#
loop_
_entity_poly.entity_id
_entity_poly.type
_entity_poly.pdbx_seq_one_letter_code
_entity_poly.pdbx_strand_id
1 'polypeptide(L)'
;MTALLAALALLAAAALVATDVHVSRTRLALLHRPAPVLLATPAPAPLRRAWMVTGGVAAGALGTAIGGATAGIVLGALAVAASLLVARRARAADTGESPAELAGGWELLAVCLDAGLPLPTAVDATAGRLTGPAGRDLRRVAGLLELGADPVQAWQGAADRPALTVFARAARRSAATGSGIAHVARTEAQRLRGELVDTARARAQRAAVTITGPLGLCFLPAFLVLGIAPVVVGLAGDALALW
;
A
#
# COMPACT_ATOMS: atom_id res chain seq x y z
N MET A 1 9.17 -28.96 32.92
CA MET A 1 9.54 -27.53 32.95
C MET A 1 10.37 -27.11 31.73
N THR A 2 11.42 -27.86 31.38
CA THR A 2 12.26 -27.65 30.17
C THR A 2 11.51 -27.73 28.84
N ALA A 3 10.55 -28.66 28.69
CA ALA A 3 9.76 -28.81 27.46
C ALA A 3 8.81 -27.63 27.17
N LEU A 4 8.29 -26.98 28.22
CA LEU A 4 7.36 -25.85 28.09
C LEU A 4 8.11 -24.55 27.70
N LEU A 5 9.33 -24.39 28.23
CA LEU A 5 10.26 -23.33 27.84
C LEU A 5 10.76 -23.50 26.40
N ALA A 6 11.06 -24.73 25.98
CA ALA A 6 11.46 -25.04 24.60
C ALA A 6 10.32 -24.78 23.59
N ALA A 7 9.08 -25.15 23.94
CA ALA A 7 7.90 -24.88 23.12
C ALA A 7 7.62 -23.38 22.96
N LEU A 8 7.74 -22.60 24.05
CA LEU A 8 7.57 -21.14 24.00
C LEU A 8 8.67 -20.44 23.20
N ALA A 9 9.92 -20.90 23.32
CA ALA A 9 11.05 -20.39 22.54
C ALA A 9 10.90 -20.67 21.03
N LEU A 10 10.39 -21.85 20.67
CA LEU A 10 10.11 -22.23 19.28
C LEU A 10 8.93 -21.45 18.68
N LEU A 11 7.88 -21.18 19.47
CA LEU A 11 6.73 -20.39 19.03
C LEU A 11 7.09 -18.92 18.83
N ALA A 12 7.97 -18.38 19.69
CA ALA A 12 8.55 -17.05 19.52
C ALA A 12 9.45 -16.97 18.28
N ALA A 13 10.32 -17.96 18.06
CA ALA A 13 11.17 -18.01 16.87
C ALA A 13 10.35 -18.11 15.56
N ALA A 14 9.27 -18.90 15.55
CA ALA A 14 8.38 -19.01 14.40
C ALA A 14 7.63 -17.70 14.10
N ALA A 15 7.19 -16.97 15.14
CA ALA A 15 6.54 -15.68 14.99
C ALA A 15 7.49 -14.57 14.49
N LEU A 16 8.77 -14.62 14.92
CA LEU A 16 9.84 -13.74 14.47
C LEU A 16 10.21 -13.99 12.99
N VAL A 17 10.35 -15.25 12.58
CA VAL A 17 10.65 -15.58 11.16
C VAL A 17 9.51 -15.20 10.22
N ALA A 18 8.26 -15.28 10.69
CA ALA A 18 7.09 -14.84 9.92
C ALA A 18 7.01 -13.31 9.77
N THR A 19 7.70 -12.53 10.61
CA THR A 19 7.66 -11.06 10.61
C THR A 19 8.89 -10.41 9.97
N ASP A 20 10.08 -11.03 10.03
CA ASP A 20 11.35 -10.35 9.73
C ASP A 20 11.69 -10.19 8.23
N VAL A 21 11.25 -11.10 7.35
CA VAL A 21 11.82 -11.15 5.99
C VAL A 21 11.20 -10.15 4.99
N HIS A 22 10.08 -9.48 5.32
CA HIS A 22 9.29 -8.74 4.32
C HIS A 22 9.54 -7.23 4.19
N VAL A 23 10.28 -6.57 5.11
CA VAL A 23 10.21 -5.10 5.22
C VAL A 23 11.56 -4.37 5.10
N SER A 24 12.69 -5.00 5.41
CA SER A 24 13.96 -4.31 5.66
C SER A 24 14.84 -4.10 4.41
N ARG A 25 14.91 -5.07 3.48
CA ARG A 25 15.85 -4.98 2.33
C ARG A 25 15.37 -4.08 1.18
N THR A 26 14.06 -4.01 0.94
CA THR A 26 13.48 -3.15 -0.11
C THR A 26 13.48 -1.67 0.26
N ARG A 27 13.41 -1.33 1.56
CA ARG A 27 13.44 0.06 2.03
C ARG A 27 14.83 0.69 1.97
N LEU A 28 15.89 -0.07 2.24
CA LEU A 28 17.28 0.42 2.15
C LEU A 28 17.68 0.77 0.71
N ALA A 29 17.22 -0.01 -0.28
CA ALA A 29 17.47 0.28 -1.69
C ALA A 29 16.75 1.55 -2.19
N LEU A 30 15.64 1.94 -1.55
CA LEU A 30 14.86 3.13 -1.89
C LEU A 30 15.41 4.41 -1.23
N LEU A 31 16.16 4.29 -0.14
CA LEU A 31 16.77 5.44 0.56
C LEU A 31 18.05 5.96 -0.09
N HIS A 32 18.70 5.16 -0.95
CA HIS A 32 19.95 5.52 -1.62
C HIS A 32 19.78 6.19 -2.98
N ARG A 33 18.55 6.47 -3.43
CA ARG A 33 18.32 7.24 -4.66
C ARG A 33 17.92 8.67 -4.32
N PRO A 34 18.65 9.68 -4.83
CA PRO A 34 18.17 11.07 -4.77
C PRO A 34 16.84 11.13 -5.55
N ALA A 35 15.78 11.56 -4.88
CA ALA A 35 14.45 11.66 -5.46
C ALA A 35 14.45 12.62 -6.64
N PRO A 36 13.85 12.21 -7.75
CA PRO A 36 12.72 13.00 -8.22
C PRO A 36 11.52 12.12 -8.58
N VAL A 37 10.34 12.69 -8.29
CA VAL A 37 9.04 12.39 -8.91
C VAL A 37 8.49 10.98 -8.67
N LEU A 38 7.35 10.96 -7.94
CA LEU A 38 6.24 10.01 -7.99
C LEU A 38 6.24 9.07 -9.21
N LEU A 39 7.08 8.04 -9.17
CA LEU A 39 6.97 6.89 -10.05
C LEU A 39 5.91 5.99 -9.44
N ALA A 40 4.87 5.70 -10.22
CA ALA A 40 4.05 4.52 -10.04
C ALA A 40 4.96 3.37 -9.61
N THR A 41 4.78 2.85 -8.40
CA THR A 41 5.60 1.72 -7.96
C THR A 41 5.25 0.54 -8.86
N PRO A 42 6.11 0.06 -9.77
CA PRO A 42 5.86 -1.23 -10.37
C PRO A 42 5.91 -2.23 -9.22
N ALA A 43 4.79 -2.89 -8.92
CA ALA A 43 4.79 -3.93 -7.91
C ALA A 43 5.75 -5.04 -8.36
N PRO A 44 6.86 -5.33 -7.65
CA PRO A 44 7.72 -6.45 -8.02
C PRO A 44 6.99 -7.75 -7.68
N ALA A 45 6.26 -8.27 -8.66
CA ALA A 45 5.44 -9.48 -8.54
C ALA A 45 6.20 -10.82 -8.54
N PRO A 46 7.42 -11.00 -9.12
CA PRO A 46 8.03 -12.34 -9.18
C PRO A 46 8.78 -12.70 -7.89
N LEU A 47 9.45 -11.74 -7.24
CA LEU A 47 10.25 -12.00 -6.04
C LEU A 47 9.35 -12.33 -4.83
N ARG A 48 8.19 -11.67 -4.71
CA ARG A 48 7.23 -11.93 -3.60
C ARG A 48 6.68 -13.36 -3.62
N ARG A 49 6.53 -13.97 -4.81
CA ARG A 49 6.07 -15.37 -4.97
C ARG A 49 7.13 -16.38 -4.55
N ALA A 50 8.39 -16.18 -4.95
CA ALA A 50 9.47 -17.10 -4.58
C ALA A 50 9.70 -17.16 -3.07
N TRP A 51 9.53 -16.03 -2.37
CA TRP A 51 9.78 -15.93 -0.93
C TRP A 51 8.59 -16.39 -0.06
N MET A 52 7.35 -16.33 -0.60
CA MET A 52 6.19 -16.98 0.01
C MET A 52 6.29 -18.51 -0.10
N VAL A 53 6.87 -19.01 -1.18
CA VAL A 53 7.13 -20.45 -1.37
C VAL A 53 8.23 -20.94 -0.42
N THR A 54 9.33 -20.19 -0.24
CA THR A 54 10.38 -20.59 0.71
C THR A 54 9.93 -20.55 2.18
N GLY A 55 9.11 -19.57 2.58
CA GLY A 55 8.51 -19.54 3.92
C GLY A 55 7.52 -20.68 4.19
N GLY A 56 6.71 -21.05 3.18
CA GLY A 56 5.80 -22.20 3.25
C GLY A 56 6.53 -23.54 3.33
N VAL A 57 7.67 -23.68 2.63
CA VAL A 57 8.50 -24.89 2.67
C VAL A 57 9.20 -25.05 4.03
N ALA A 58 9.69 -23.96 4.64
CA ALA A 58 10.31 -24.00 5.97
C ALA A 58 9.28 -24.33 7.08
N ALA A 59 8.08 -23.77 7.01
CA ALA A 59 6.98 -24.10 7.93
C ALA A 59 6.48 -25.54 7.75
N GLY A 60 6.41 -26.03 6.51
CA GLY A 60 6.08 -27.42 6.20
C GLY A 60 7.11 -28.40 6.78
N ALA A 61 8.40 -28.10 6.61
CA ALA A 61 9.50 -28.91 7.15
C ALA A 61 9.48 -28.97 8.69
N LEU A 62 9.23 -27.85 9.37
CA LEU A 62 9.09 -27.84 10.84
C LEU A 62 7.84 -28.58 11.33
N GLY A 63 6.73 -28.48 10.60
CA GLY A 63 5.48 -29.20 10.90
C GLY A 63 5.64 -30.72 10.81
N THR A 64 6.44 -31.21 9.85
CA THR A 64 6.74 -32.65 9.76
C THR A 64 7.55 -33.18 10.94
N ALA A 65 8.37 -32.34 11.58
CA ALA A 65 9.20 -32.73 12.72
C ALA A 65 8.41 -32.83 14.04
N ILE A 66 7.27 -32.14 14.17
CA ILE A 66 6.50 -32.04 15.42
C ILE A 66 5.17 -32.83 15.36
N GLY A 67 4.52 -32.91 14.19
CA GLY A 67 3.18 -33.50 14.04
C GLY A 67 3.02 -34.57 12.95
N GLY A 68 4.09 -34.93 12.22
CA GLY A 68 4.05 -35.91 11.14
C GLY A 68 3.75 -35.33 9.75
N ALA A 69 3.96 -36.16 8.71
CA ALA A 69 3.96 -35.76 7.29
C ALA A 69 2.65 -35.10 6.80
N THR A 70 1.51 -35.50 7.36
CA THR A 70 0.19 -34.98 6.98
C THR A 70 0.00 -33.52 7.41
N ALA A 71 0.49 -33.13 8.58
CA ALA A 71 0.42 -31.75 9.07
C ALA A 71 1.26 -30.78 8.21
N GLY A 72 2.44 -31.22 7.77
CA GLY A 72 3.31 -30.45 6.88
C GLY A 72 2.70 -30.20 5.49
N ILE A 73 2.04 -31.21 4.91
CA ILE A 73 1.38 -31.09 3.59
C ILE A 73 0.19 -30.12 3.65
N VAL A 74 -0.63 -30.19 4.71
CA VAL A 74 -1.79 -29.29 4.88
C VAL A 74 -1.35 -27.84 5.04
N LEU A 75 -0.33 -27.57 5.88
CA LEU A 75 0.22 -26.23 6.07
C LEU A 75 0.87 -25.67 4.80
N GLY A 76 1.61 -26.50 4.06
CA GLY A 76 2.21 -26.12 2.78
C GLY A 76 1.14 -25.78 1.72
N ALA A 77 0.10 -26.60 1.61
CA ALA A 77 -1.00 -26.38 0.67
C ALA A 77 -1.78 -25.10 0.99
N LEU A 78 -2.06 -24.83 2.27
CA LEU A 78 -2.71 -23.61 2.71
C LEU A 78 -1.86 -22.36 2.43
N ALA A 79 -0.55 -22.43 2.66
CA ALA A 79 0.37 -21.32 2.36
C ALA A 79 0.41 -20.99 0.86
N VAL A 80 0.48 -22.02 0.00
CA VAL A 80 0.44 -21.85 -1.46
C VAL A 80 -0.92 -21.28 -1.90
N ALA A 81 -2.03 -21.82 -1.40
CA ALA A 81 -3.37 -21.32 -1.72
C ALA A 81 -3.54 -19.84 -1.31
N ALA A 82 -3.10 -19.47 -0.11
CA ALA A 82 -3.12 -18.09 0.36
C ALA A 82 -2.27 -17.16 -0.53
N SER A 83 -1.07 -17.60 -0.92
CA SER A 83 -0.18 -16.82 -1.80
C SER A 83 -0.79 -16.56 -3.18
N LEU A 84 -1.50 -17.55 -3.74
CA LEU A 84 -2.18 -17.44 -5.03
C LEU A 84 -3.39 -16.51 -4.95
N LEU A 85 -4.17 -16.58 -3.87
CA LEU A 85 -5.31 -15.69 -3.63
C LEU A 85 -4.87 -14.23 -3.49
N VAL A 86 -3.80 -13.98 -2.73
CA VAL A 86 -3.20 -12.64 -2.57
C VAL A 86 -2.68 -12.12 -3.92
N ALA A 87 -2.01 -12.97 -4.70
CA ALA A 87 -1.51 -12.59 -6.02
C ALA A 87 -2.65 -12.31 -7.02
N ARG A 88 -3.76 -13.05 -6.95
CA ARG A 88 -4.96 -12.81 -7.79
C ARG A 88 -5.64 -11.49 -7.40
N ARG A 89 -5.83 -11.22 -6.10
CA ARG A 89 -6.39 -9.96 -5.63
C ARG A 89 -5.54 -8.75 -6.00
N ALA A 90 -4.21 -8.86 -5.89
CA ALA A 90 -3.30 -7.78 -6.26
C ALA A 90 -3.39 -7.43 -7.76
N ARG A 91 -3.62 -8.41 -8.64
CA ARG A 91 -3.83 -8.16 -10.08
C ARG A 91 -5.20 -7.57 -10.39
N ALA A 92 -6.24 -8.03 -9.70
CA ALA A 92 -7.59 -7.49 -9.86
C ALA A 92 -7.72 -6.02 -9.39
N ALA A 93 -6.88 -5.62 -8.43
CA ALA A 93 -6.81 -4.25 -7.94
C ALA A 93 -6.02 -3.31 -8.87
N ASP A 94 -5.28 -3.83 -9.84
CA ASP A 94 -4.50 -3.04 -10.79
C ASP A 94 -5.40 -2.66 -11.98
N THR A 95 -6.30 -1.70 -11.76
CA THR A 95 -7.24 -1.20 -12.78
C THR A 95 -6.55 -0.34 -13.84
N GLY A 96 -5.23 -0.16 -13.77
CA GLY A 96 -4.46 0.72 -14.67
C GLY A 96 -4.75 2.21 -14.46
N GLU A 97 -5.40 2.57 -13.35
CA GLU A 97 -5.78 3.95 -13.02
C GLU A 97 -5.14 4.33 -11.68
N SER A 98 -3.88 4.77 -11.73
CA SER A 98 -3.12 5.19 -10.55
C SER A 98 -3.57 6.57 -10.05
N PRO A 99 -3.96 6.72 -8.77
CA PRO A 99 -4.32 8.02 -8.21
C PRO A 99 -3.19 9.06 -8.31
N ALA A 100 -1.93 8.62 -8.29
CA ALA A 100 -0.76 9.50 -8.46
C ALA A 100 -0.61 10.01 -9.90
N GLU A 101 -0.92 9.17 -10.90
CA GLU A 101 -0.92 9.59 -12.30
C GLU A 101 -2.01 10.62 -12.55
N LEU A 102 -3.23 10.36 -12.06
CA LEU A 102 -4.37 11.27 -12.12
C LEU A 102 -4.06 12.61 -11.45
N ALA A 103 -3.53 12.59 -10.21
CA ALA A 103 -3.19 13.81 -9.47
C ALA A 103 -2.25 14.72 -10.26
N GLY A 104 -1.16 14.17 -10.81
CA GLY A 104 -0.25 14.99 -11.61
C GLY A 104 -0.77 15.30 -13.01
N GLY A 105 -1.73 14.53 -13.55
CA GLY A 105 -2.43 14.87 -14.79
C GLY A 105 -3.27 16.13 -14.61
N TRP A 106 -4.06 16.17 -13.53
CA TRP A 106 -4.84 17.37 -13.18
C TRP A 106 -3.95 18.57 -12.83
N GLU A 107 -2.79 18.34 -12.22
CA GLU A 107 -1.80 19.41 -12.03
C GLU A 107 -1.30 19.97 -13.36
N LEU A 108 -0.95 19.10 -14.31
CA LEU A 108 -0.52 19.53 -15.63
C LEU A 108 -1.62 20.33 -16.33
N LEU A 109 -2.87 19.84 -16.28
CA LEU A 109 -4.02 20.55 -16.84
C LEU A 109 -4.17 21.95 -16.24
N ALA A 110 -4.10 22.05 -14.92
CA ALA A 110 -4.17 23.32 -14.21
C ALA A 110 -3.06 24.28 -14.65
N VAL A 111 -1.81 23.82 -14.65
CA VAL A 111 -0.64 24.62 -15.05
C VAL A 111 -0.75 25.07 -16.51
N CYS A 112 -1.19 24.19 -17.41
CA CYS A 112 -1.38 24.53 -18.81
C CYS A 112 -2.45 25.63 -18.98
N LEU A 113 -3.58 25.51 -18.30
CA LEU A 113 -4.67 26.49 -18.38
C LEU A 113 -4.29 27.82 -17.71
N ASP A 114 -3.60 27.78 -16.58
CA ASP A 114 -3.09 28.98 -15.90
C ASP A 114 -2.01 29.69 -16.74
N ALA A 115 -1.27 28.94 -17.57
CA ALA A 115 -0.34 29.48 -18.56
C ALA A 115 -1.04 30.02 -19.84
N GLY A 116 -2.36 29.90 -19.94
CA GLY A 116 -3.15 30.43 -21.05
C GLY A 116 -3.24 29.52 -22.27
N LEU A 117 -2.90 28.22 -22.16
CA LEU A 117 -3.10 27.29 -23.26
C LEU A 117 -4.60 27.10 -23.56
N PRO A 118 -4.98 26.93 -24.85
CA PRO A 118 -6.33 26.55 -25.21
C PRO A 118 -6.76 25.26 -24.51
N LEU A 119 -8.01 25.22 -24.04
CA LEU A 119 -8.56 24.07 -23.31
C LEU A 119 -8.38 22.72 -24.05
N PRO A 120 -8.68 22.58 -25.35
CA PRO A 120 -8.52 21.31 -26.04
C PRO A 120 -7.05 20.82 -26.01
N THR A 121 -6.11 21.71 -26.25
CA THR A 121 -4.66 21.44 -26.23
C THR A 121 -4.17 21.05 -24.84
N ALA A 122 -4.65 21.75 -23.80
CA ALA A 122 -4.29 21.44 -22.42
C ALA A 122 -4.84 20.07 -21.97
N VAL A 123 -6.06 19.72 -22.40
CA VAL A 123 -6.68 18.42 -22.12
C VAL A 123 -5.94 17.31 -22.87
N ASP A 124 -5.55 17.51 -24.13
CA ASP A 124 -4.78 16.51 -24.90
C ASP A 124 -3.39 16.26 -24.28
N ALA A 125 -2.67 17.32 -23.91
CA ALA A 125 -1.38 17.21 -23.22
C ALA A 125 -1.52 16.42 -21.90
N THR A 126 -2.61 16.66 -21.16
CA THR A 126 -2.93 15.90 -19.94
C THR A 126 -3.23 14.44 -20.25
N ALA A 127 -3.99 14.18 -21.31
CA ALA A 127 -4.38 12.84 -21.73
C ALA A 127 -3.18 12.00 -22.18
N GLY A 128 -2.15 12.62 -22.76
CA GLY A 128 -0.87 11.99 -23.08
C GLY A 128 -0.09 11.52 -21.86
N ARG A 129 -0.32 12.14 -20.69
CA ARG A 129 0.32 11.78 -19.42
C ARG A 129 -0.37 10.64 -18.67
N LEU A 130 -1.64 10.38 -18.97
CA LEU A 130 -2.43 9.34 -18.32
C LEU A 130 -2.35 8.03 -19.10
N THR A 131 -1.97 6.96 -18.42
CA THR A 131 -1.98 5.63 -19.01
C THR A 131 -3.38 5.01 -18.98
N GLY A 132 -3.56 3.94 -19.76
CA GLY A 132 -4.79 3.17 -19.70
C GLY A 132 -6.02 3.88 -20.28
N PRO A 133 -7.22 3.52 -19.82
CA PRO A 133 -8.45 3.95 -20.45
C PRO A 133 -8.89 5.37 -20.04
N ALA A 134 -8.37 5.93 -18.94
CA ALA A 134 -8.62 7.33 -18.55
C ALA A 134 -8.02 8.33 -19.56
N GLY A 135 -6.77 8.09 -19.99
CA GLY A 135 -6.14 8.90 -21.05
C GLY A 135 -6.87 8.81 -22.39
N ARG A 136 -7.47 7.66 -22.72
CA ARG A 136 -8.29 7.51 -23.94
C ARG A 136 -9.54 8.38 -23.89
N ASP A 137 -10.25 8.37 -22.77
CA ASP A 137 -11.46 9.17 -22.60
C ASP A 137 -11.13 10.67 -22.63
N LEU A 138 -10.02 11.11 -22.02
CA LEU A 138 -9.57 12.50 -22.11
C LEU A 138 -9.16 12.92 -23.53
N ARG A 139 -8.48 12.06 -24.30
CA ARG A 139 -8.22 12.34 -25.72
C ARG A 139 -9.51 12.53 -26.52
N ARG A 140 -10.54 11.74 -26.22
CA ARG A 140 -11.86 11.93 -26.84
C ARG A 140 -12.47 13.27 -26.47
N VAL A 141 -12.37 13.69 -25.20
CA VAL A 141 -12.81 15.03 -24.77
C VAL A 141 -12.04 16.10 -25.55
N ALA A 142 -10.71 16.02 -25.62
CA ALA A 142 -9.89 16.98 -26.35
C ALA A 142 -10.33 17.10 -27.82
N GLY A 143 -10.46 15.97 -28.52
CA GLY A 143 -10.91 15.97 -29.92
C GLY A 143 -12.32 16.55 -30.12
N LEU A 144 -13.26 16.31 -29.21
CA LEU A 144 -14.58 16.93 -29.27
C LEU A 144 -14.51 18.45 -29.10
N LEU A 145 -13.69 18.92 -28.17
CA LEU A 145 -13.49 20.36 -27.94
C LEU A 145 -12.76 21.04 -29.12
N GLU A 146 -11.80 20.36 -29.75
CA GLU A 146 -11.14 20.85 -30.97
C GLU A 146 -12.11 20.99 -32.15
N LEU A 147 -13.09 20.09 -32.25
CA LEU A 147 -14.17 20.16 -33.23
C LEU A 147 -15.24 21.22 -32.88
N GLY A 148 -15.09 21.94 -31.77
CA GLY A 148 -16.05 22.97 -31.34
C GLY A 148 -17.33 22.43 -30.72
N ALA A 149 -17.32 21.19 -30.23
CA ALA A 149 -18.47 20.64 -29.51
C ALA A 149 -18.75 21.44 -28.22
N ASP A 150 -20.01 21.46 -27.80
CA ASP A 150 -20.41 22.04 -26.52
C ASP A 150 -19.58 21.41 -25.38
N PRO A 151 -18.86 22.21 -24.58
CA PRO A 151 -18.03 21.69 -23.49
C PRO A 151 -18.79 20.78 -22.52
N VAL A 152 -20.06 21.08 -22.23
CA VAL A 152 -20.87 20.25 -21.32
C VAL A 152 -21.11 18.86 -21.91
N GLN A 153 -21.32 18.74 -23.22
CA GLN A 153 -21.42 17.48 -23.95
C GLN A 153 -20.07 16.75 -24.07
N ALA A 154 -18.99 17.48 -24.36
CA ALA A 154 -17.66 16.88 -24.52
C ALA A 154 -17.23 16.08 -23.28
N TRP A 155 -17.53 16.60 -22.08
CA TRP A 155 -17.21 15.95 -20.81
C TRP A 155 -18.18 14.83 -20.39
N GLN A 156 -19.32 14.61 -21.09
CA GLN A 156 -20.30 13.59 -20.67
C GLN A 156 -19.73 12.18 -20.66
N GLY A 157 -19.04 11.77 -21.74
CA GLY A 157 -18.47 10.42 -21.83
C GLY A 157 -17.39 10.16 -20.77
N ALA A 158 -16.66 11.19 -20.36
CA ALA A 158 -15.69 11.09 -19.26
C ALA A 158 -16.37 10.95 -17.88
N ALA A 159 -17.62 11.38 -17.73
CA ALA A 159 -18.35 11.29 -16.46
C ALA A 159 -18.73 9.84 -16.11
N ASP A 160 -18.86 8.96 -17.10
CA ASP A 160 -19.18 7.54 -16.90
C ASP A 160 -17.99 6.75 -16.35
N ARG A 161 -16.78 7.31 -16.45
CA ARG A 161 -15.56 6.67 -15.97
C ARG A 161 -15.32 6.97 -14.49
N PRO A 162 -15.29 5.97 -13.58
CA PRO A 162 -15.11 6.22 -12.15
C PRO A 162 -13.91 7.10 -11.79
N ALA A 163 -12.75 6.90 -12.44
CA ALA A 163 -11.55 7.72 -12.22
C ALA A 163 -11.68 9.19 -12.65
N LEU A 164 -12.57 9.50 -13.60
CA LEU A 164 -12.77 10.84 -14.14
C LEU A 164 -14.10 11.46 -13.69
N THR A 165 -15.04 10.68 -13.14
CA THR A 165 -16.42 11.09 -12.85
C THR A 165 -16.48 12.38 -12.02
N VAL A 166 -15.67 12.47 -10.96
CA VAL A 166 -15.70 13.63 -10.06
C VAL A 166 -15.23 14.89 -10.78
N PHE A 167 -14.09 14.79 -11.48
CA PHE A 167 -13.56 15.89 -12.28
C PHE A 167 -14.51 16.28 -13.40
N ALA A 168 -14.99 15.32 -14.21
CA ALA A 168 -15.85 15.59 -15.37
C ALA A 168 -17.15 16.28 -14.97
N ARG A 169 -17.76 15.91 -13.84
CA ARG A 169 -18.96 16.60 -13.31
C ARG A 169 -18.66 18.02 -12.87
N ALA A 170 -17.52 18.27 -12.23
CA ALA A 170 -17.10 19.61 -11.84
C ALA A 170 -16.73 20.46 -13.07
N ALA A 171 -15.99 19.90 -14.02
CA ALA A 171 -15.64 20.53 -15.28
C ALA A 171 -16.88 20.94 -16.07
N ARG A 172 -17.93 20.11 -16.14
CA ARG A 172 -19.22 20.48 -16.77
C ARG A 172 -19.88 21.70 -16.14
N ARG A 173 -19.77 21.89 -14.83
CA ARG A 173 -20.31 23.07 -14.13
C ARG A 173 -19.48 24.33 -14.38
N SER A 174 -18.18 24.17 -14.60
CA SER A 174 -17.23 25.26 -14.85
C SER A 174 -16.87 25.44 -16.32
N ALA A 175 -17.54 24.73 -17.23
CA ALA A 175 -17.11 24.56 -18.62
C ALA A 175 -17.17 25.85 -19.45
N ALA A 176 -17.88 26.87 -18.94
CA ALA A 176 -17.99 28.18 -19.57
C ALA A 176 -16.65 28.95 -19.60
N THR A 177 -15.68 28.62 -18.73
CA THR A 177 -14.40 29.33 -18.68
C THR A 177 -13.21 28.39 -18.44
N GLY A 178 -12.10 28.66 -19.12
CA GLY A 178 -10.83 27.94 -18.91
C GLY A 178 -10.29 28.10 -17.49
N SER A 179 -10.46 29.28 -16.88
CA SER A 179 -10.05 29.56 -15.49
C SER A 179 -10.87 28.76 -14.46
N GLY A 180 -12.16 28.53 -14.74
CA GLY A 180 -13.02 27.67 -13.93
C GLY A 180 -12.54 26.22 -13.95
N ILE A 181 -12.23 25.70 -15.14
CA ILE A 181 -11.66 24.34 -15.29
C ILE A 181 -10.29 24.24 -14.63
N ALA A 182 -9.43 25.25 -14.74
CA ALA A 182 -8.13 25.29 -14.06
C ALA A 182 -8.29 25.16 -12.54
N HIS A 183 -9.25 25.90 -11.95
CA HIS A 183 -9.55 25.81 -10.52
C HIS A 183 -10.05 24.42 -10.11
N VAL A 184 -10.92 23.80 -10.92
CA VAL A 184 -11.39 22.42 -10.70
C VAL A 184 -10.22 21.44 -10.74
N ALA A 185 -9.33 21.57 -11.72
CA ALA A 185 -8.16 20.71 -11.88
C ALA A 185 -7.20 20.83 -10.69
N ARG A 186 -6.93 22.05 -10.22
CA ARG A 186 -6.12 22.28 -9.00
C ARG A 186 -6.75 21.63 -7.78
N THR A 187 -8.05 21.82 -7.59
CA THR A 187 -8.77 21.27 -6.45
C THR A 187 -8.73 19.74 -6.45
N GLU A 188 -8.94 19.12 -7.61
CA GLU A 188 -8.89 17.67 -7.76
C GLU A 188 -7.48 17.11 -7.55
N ALA A 189 -6.45 17.79 -8.09
CA ALA A 189 -5.05 17.43 -7.87
C ALA A 189 -4.68 17.48 -6.38
N GLN A 190 -5.10 18.53 -5.67
CA GLN A 190 -4.88 18.67 -4.24
C GLN A 190 -5.61 17.59 -3.43
N ARG A 191 -6.86 17.26 -3.77
CA ARG A 191 -7.59 16.19 -3.09
C ARG A 191 -6.86 14.85 -3.22
N LEU A 192 -6.52 14.45 -4.44
CA LEU A 192 -5.81 13.19 -4.69
C LEU A 192 -4.44 13.15 -4.00
N ARG A 193 -3.71 14.26 -3.98
CA ARG A 193 -2.44 14.36 -3.23
C ARG A 193 -2.65 14.19 -1.72
N GLY A 194 -3.70 14.78 -1.16
CA GLY A 194 -4.08 14.59 0.24
C GLY A 194 -4.31 13.10 0.54
N GLU A 195 -5.14 12.43 -0.27
CA GLU A 195 -5.41 10.99 -0.14
C GLU A 195 -4.11 10.15 -0.22
N LEU A 196 -3.19 10.50 -1.13
CA LEU A 196 -1.89 9.82 -1.23
C LEU A 196 -1.05 10.00 0.04
N VAL A 197 -0.99 11.21 0.59
CA VAL A 197 -0.28 11.49 1.84
C VAL A 197 -0.91 10.73 3.01
N ASP A 198 -2.24 10.71 3.11
CA ASP A 198 -2.97 10.01 4.15
C ASP A 198 -2.72 8.51 4.09
N THR A 199 -2.77 7.92 2.89
CA THR A 199 -2.45 6.49 2.73
C THR A 199 -0.99 6.18 3.05
N ALA A 200 -0.05 7.08 2.72
CA ALA A 200 1.36 6.93 3.09
C ALA A 200 1.55 6.99 4.61
N ARG A 201 0.88 7.94 5.28
CA ARG A 201 0.89 8.10 6.73
C ARG A 201 0.30 6.88 7.44
N ALA A 202 -0.84 6.39 6.99
CA ALA A 202 -1.47 5.19 7.52
C ALA A 202 -0.55 3.96 7.39
N ARG A 203 0.15 3.82 6.26
CA ARG A 203 1.15 2.74 6.07
C ARG A 203 2.34 2.88 7.02
N ALA A 204 2.82 4.10 7.24
CA ALA A 204 3.93 4.36 8.17
C ALA A 204 3.54 4.03 9.63
N GLN A 205 2.34 4.42 10.06
CA GLN A 205 1.82 4.11 11.40
C GLN A 205 1.63 2.61 11.61
N ARG A 206 1.08 1.89 10.62
CA ARG A 206 0.97 0.42 10.69
C ARG A 206 2.33 -0.24 10.81
N ALA A 207 3.33 0.22 10.04
CA ALA A 207 4.68 -0.30 10.13
C ALA A 207 5.29 -0.09 11.53
N ALA A 208 5.06 1.08 12.15
CA ALA A 208 5.54 1.34 13.51
C ALA A 208 4.94 0.34 14.53
N VAL A 209 3.63 0.08 14.47
CA VAL A 209 2.97 -0.90 15.35
C VAL A 209 3.51 -2.31 15.11
N THR A 210 3.69 -2.70 13.85
CA THR A 210 4.23 -4.02 13.49
C THR A 210 5.68 -4.21 13.97
N ILE A 211 6.49 -3.15 14.03
CA ILE A 211 7.88 -3.22 14.51
C ILE A 211 7.94 -3.25 16.05
N THR A 212 7.12 -2.45 16.73
CA THR A 212 7.13 -2.38 18.19
C THR A 212 6.50 -3.62 18.84
N GLY A 213 5.51 -4.25 18.19
CA GLY A 213 4.85 -5.47 18.67
C GLY A 213 5.80 -6.62 19.07
N PRO A 214 6.66 -7.13 18.17
CA PRO A 214 7.61 -8.19 18.51
C PRO A 214 8.65 -7.76 19.54
N LEU A 215 9.06 -6.48 19.54
CA LEU A 215 10.00 -5.95 20.53
C LEU A 215 9.39 -5.99 21.95
N GLY A 216 8.13 -5.57 22.08
CA GLY A 216 7.38 -5.65 23.34
C GLY A 216 7.16 -7.10 23.79
N LEU A 217 6.84 -8.00 22.86
CA LEU A 217 6.69 -9.43 23.14
C LEU A 217 7.99 -10.06 23.65
N CYS A 218 9.15 -9.64 23.14
CA CYS A 218 10.46 -10.12 23.59
C CYS A 218 10.88 -9.50 24.94
N PHE A 219 10.47 -8.27 25.23
CA PHE A 219 10.82 -7.59 26.48
C PHE A 219 10.04 -8.12 27.69
N LEU A 220 8.77 -8.49 27.51
CA LEU A 220 7.91 -9.00 28.58
C LEU A 220 8.50 -10.21 29.36
N PRO A 221 8.96 -11.30 28.72
CA PRO A 221 9.55 -12.44 29.45
C PRO A 221 10.89 -12.07 30.12
N ALA A 222 11.70 -11.22 29.49
CA ALA A 222 12.96 -10.75 30.07
C ALA A 222 12.71 -9.92 31.33
N PHE A 223 11.74 -9.00 31.30
CA PHE A 223 11.35 -8.19 32.45
C PHE A 223 10.81 -9.02 33.61
N LEU A 224 10.04 -10.08 33.33
CA LEU A 224 9.53 -10.98 34.36
C LEU A 224 10.66 -11.69 35.10
N VAL A 225 11.64 -12.24 34.38
CA VAL A 225 12.75 -13.01 34.95
C VAL A 225 13.76 -12.12 35.65
N LEU A 226 14.13 -10.97 35.05
CA LEU A 226 15.15 -10.08 35.60
C LEU A 226 14.60 -9.10 36.64
N GLY A 227 13.35 -8.65 36.50
CA GLY A 227 12.76 -7.59 37.33
C GLY A 227 11.87 -8.13 38.44
N ILE A 228 10.82 -8.88 38.07
CA ILE A 228 9.74 -9.26 39.02
C ILE A 228 10.13 -10.48 39.87
N ALA A 229 10.68 -11.52 39.25
CA ALA A 229 10.97 -12.77 39.94
C ALA A 229 11.88 -12.62 41.18
N PRO A 230 12.99 -11.85 41.15
CA PRO A 230 13.86 -11.69 42.31
C PRO A 230 13.16 -10.97 43.48
N VAL A 231 12.33 -9.97 43.18
CA VAL A 231 11.61 -9.19 44.18
C VAL A 231 10.56 -10.03 44.90
N VAL A 232 9.79 -10.83 44.15
CA VAL A 232 8.79 -11.74 44.74
C VAL A 232 9.45 -12.80 45.61
N VAL A 233 10.60 -13.35 45.18
CA VAL A 233 11.37 -14.33 45.96
C VAL A 233 11.90 -13.71 47.26
N GLY A 234 12.42 -12.48 47.21
CA GLY A 234 12.89 -11.76 48.41
C GLY A 234 11.76 -11.52 49.43
N LEU A 235 10.63 -10.98 48.98
CA LEU A 235 9.48 -10.70 49.86
C LEU A 235 8.84 -11.96 50.45
N ALA A 236 8.75 -13.04 49.67
CA ALA A 236 8.25 -14.32 50.16
C ALA A 236 9.19 -14.94 51.20
N GLY A 237 10.50 -14.80 51.03
CA GLY A 237 11.51 -15.26 51.98
C GLY A 237 11.39 -14.57 53.33
N ASP A 238 11.30 -13.24 53.34
CA ASP A 238 11.16 -12.45 54.58
C ASP A 238 9.84 -12.77 55.31
N ALA A 239 8.74 -12.93 54.57
CA ALA A 239 7.44 -13.25 55.17
C ALA A 239 7.38 -14.67 55.77
N LEU A 240 8.08 -15.64 55.18
CA LEU A 240 8.18 -17.00 55.70
C LEU A 240 9.14 -17.11 56.90
N ALA A 241 10.12 -16.21 57.01
CA ALA A 241 11.05 -16.16 58.15
C ALA A 241 10.46 -15.49 59.41
N LEU A 242 9.33 -14.79 59.26
CA LEU A 242 8.60 -14.11 60.33
C LEU A 242 7.53 -14.99 61.03
N TRP A 243 7.32 -16.22 60.56
CA TRP A 243 6.47 -17.25 61.18
C TRP A 243 7.32 -18.32 61.87
#